data_AF-A0AAU9Y006-F1
#
_entry.id   AF-A0AAU9Y006-F1
#
_cell.length_a   1.000
_cell.length_b   1.000
_cell.length_c   1.000
_cell.angle_alpha   90.00
_cell.angle_beta   90.00
_cell.angle_gamma   90.00
#
_symmetry.space_group_name_H-M   'P 1'
#
loop_
_entity.id
_entity.type
_entity.pdbx_description
1 polymer ?
#
loop_
_entity_poly.entity_id
_entity_poly.type
_entity_poly.pdbx_seq_one_letter_code
_entity_poly.pdbx_strand_id
1 'polypeptide(L)'
;MGWALKCSRPRGVRFSTKQKEYLSAKFQIGERTGLKADPASVATAMRKAKDVNGERLFESTEFLTAQQVASFFSRLAAKKTTDEDTEDDDEDEDHTAHLQRENHLQEMRDNIVTSMSIQNAHPIVYDSFNICELVQKSKLASFSIALLQEICSPLGLDISNIKIKRK
;
A
#
# COMPACT_ATOMS: atom_id res chain seq x y z
N MET A 1 43.94 9.33 -4.27
CA MET A 1 43.85 7.92 -3.82
C MET A 1 42.47 7.71 -3.20
N GLY A 2 41.67 6.78 -3.73
CA GLY A 2 40.49 6.26 -3.03
C GLY A 2 39.13 6.73 -3.56
N TRP A 3 38.60 6.02 -4.57
CA TRP A 3 37.16 5.83 -4.75
C TRP A 3 36.95 4.34 -4.99
N ALA A 4 36.16 3.70 -4.14
CA ALA A 4 35.91 2.28 -4.16
C ALA A 4 35.54 1.79 -5.57
N LEU A 5 36.24 0.76 -6.04
CA LEU A 5 35.87 0.06 -7.27
C LEU A 5 34.42 -0.41 -7.13
N LYS A 6 33.57 -0.01 -8.08
CA LYS A 6 32.24 -0.60 -8.22
C LYS A 6 32.45 -2.09 -8.47
N CYS A 7 32.29 -2.93 -7.44
CA CYS A 7 32.10 -4.35 -7.64
C CYS A 7 30.86 -4.46 -8.52
N SER A 8 31.05 -4.66 -9.83
CA SER A 8 29.97 -5.10 -10.70
C SER A 8 29.58 -6.46 -10.15
N ARG A 9 28.56 -6.49 -9.27
CA ARG A 9 28.00 -7.76 -8.80
C ARG A 9 27.69 -8.56 -10.07
N PRO A 10 28.22 -9.79 -10.20
CA PRO A 10 27.87 -10.61 -11.35
C PRO A 10 26.35 -10.63 -11.44
N ARG A 11 25.83 -10.33 -12.64
CA ARG A 11 24.41 -10.28 -12.94
C ARG A 11 23.79 -11.54 -12.34
N GLY A 12 22.90 -11.36 -11.36
CA GLY A 12 22.39 -12.48 -10.57
C GLY A 12 21.89 -13.56 -11.51
N VAL A 13 22.40 -14.79 -11.37
CA VAL A 13 21.96 -15.91 -12.19
C VAL A 13 20.46 -16.07 -11.93
N ARG A 14 19.65 -15.82 -12.96
CA ARG A 14 18.20 -15.97 -12.91
C ARG A 14 17.89 -17.42 -12.51
N PHE A 15 16.90 -17.61 -11.65
CA PHE A 15 16.47 -18.96 -11.29
C PHE A 15 15.89 -19.66 -12.52
N SER A 16 16.26 -20.92 -12.71
CA SER A 16 15.69 -21.74 -13.78
C SER A 16 14.22 -22.01 -13.51
N THR A 17 13.45 -22.31 -14.56
CA THR A 17 12.02 -22.62 -14.44
C THR A 17 11.78 -23.76 -13.45
N LYS A 18 12.61 -24.82 -13.51
CA LYS A 18 12.56 -25.96 -12.58
C LYS A 18 12.72 -25.53 -11.11
N GLN A 19 13.64 -24.61 -10.83
CA GLN A 19 13.85 -24.09 -9.48
C GLN A 19 12.64 -23.29 -9.00
N LYS A 20 12.08 -22.43 -9.87
CA LYS A 20 10.90 -21.63 -9.56
C LYS A 20 9.69 -22.53 -9.26
N GLU A 21 9.40 -23.51 -10.12
CA GLU A 21 8.31 -24.47 -9.94
C GLU A 21 8.40 -25.22 -8.61
N TYR A 22 9.59 -25.76 -8.29
CA TYR A 22 9.81 -26.46 -7.03
C TYR A 22 9.59 -25.57 -5.80
N LEU A 23 10.11 -24.33 -5.84
CA LEU A 23 9.95 -23.39 -4.74
C LEU A 23 8.49 -22.94 -4.57
N SER A 24 7.80 -22.64 -5.68
CA SER A 24 6.37 -22.30 -5.67
C SER A 24 5.52 -23.44 -5.10
N ALA A 25 5.79 -24.68 -5.49
CA ALA A 25 5.09 -25.85 -4.92
C ALA A 25 5.32 -25.98 -3.42
N LYS A 26 6.57 -25.81 -2.94
CA LYS A 26 6.89 -25.83 -1.50
C LYS A 26 6.21 -24.70 -0.74
N PHE A 27 6.13 -23.52 -1.34
CA PHE A 27 5.45 -22.37 -0.75
C PHE A 27 3.94 -22.65 -0.59
N GLN A 28 3.28 -23.09 -1.66
CA GLN A 28 1.84 -23.42 -1.67
C GLN A 28 1.49 -24.54 -0.67
N ILE A 29 2.34 -25.56 -0.52
CA ILE A 29 2.15 -26.59 0.51
C ILE A 29 2.15 -25.95 1.91
N GLY A 30 3.09 -25.04 2.16
CA GLY A 30 3.14 -24.30 3.43
C GLY A 30 1.89 -23.46 3.68
N GLU A 31 1.34 -22.83 2.63
CA GLU A 31 0.07 -22.10 2.74
C GLU A 31 -1.11 -23.01 3.06
N ARG A 32 -1.26 -24.12 2.31
CA ARG A 32 -2.37 -25.07 2.51
C ARG A 32 -2.34 -25.74 3.88
N THR A 33 -1.16 -25.92 4.45
CA THR A 33 -0.96 -26.52 5.78
C THR A 33 -0.95 -25.48 6.90
N GLY A 34 -0.87 -24.18 6.58
CA GLY A 34 -0.69 -23.09 7.53
C GLY A 34 0.70 -23.02 8.17
N LEU A 35 1.64 -23.89 7.77
CA LEU A 35 3.00 -23.92 8.31
C LEU A 35 4.00 -23.42 7.27
N LYS A 36 4.53 -22.21 7.49
CA LYS A 36 5.55 -21.63 6.62
C LYS A 36 6.80 -22.52 6.57
N ALA A 37 7.18 -22.92 5.36
CA ALA A 37 8.38 -23.72 5.14
C ALA A 37 9.64 -22.91 5.48
N ASP A 38 10.52 -23.50 6.30
CA ASP A 38 11.80 -22.90 6.64
C ASP A 38 12.76 -22.91 5.43
N PRO A 39 13.33 -21.76 5.02
CA PRO A 39 14.21 -21.67 3.87
C PRO A 39 15.45 -22.58 3.91
N ALA A 40 16.03 -22.81 5.09
CA ALA A 40 17.20 -23.69 5.23
C ALA A 40 16.82 -25.17 5.05
N SER A 41 15.67 -25.57 5.59
CA SER A 41 15.06 -26.88 5.36
C SER A 41 14.77 -27.10 3.87
N VAL A 42 14.17 -26.12 3.18
CA VAL A 42 13.86 -26.21 1.74
C VAL A 42 15.13 -26.34 0.90
N ALA A 43 16.16 -25.54 1.17
CA ALA A 43 17.46 -25.65 0.49
C ALA A 43 18.10 -27.03 0.68
N THR A 44 17.95 -27.62 1.87
CA THR A 44 18.45 -28.98 2.16
C THR A 44 17.60 -30.04 1.47
N ALA A 45 16.28 -29.88 1.44
CA ALA A 45 15.37 -30.77 0.73
C ALA A 45 15.60 -30.75 -0.78
N MET A 46 15.97 -29.59 -1.34
CA MET A 46 16.30 -29.44 -2.76
C MET A 46 17.44 -30.37 -3.19
N ARG A 47 18.46 -30.58 -2.34
CA ARG A 47 19.56 -31.52 -2.61
C ARG A 47 19.13 -32.99 -2.66
N LYS A 48 17.97 -33.30 -2.08
CA LYS A 48 17.39 -34.65 -2.01
C LYS A 48 16.15 -34.78 -2.89
N ALA A 49 15.78 -33.74 -3.64
CA ALA A 49 14.60 -33.73 -4.47
C ALA A 49 14.78 -34.71 -5.63
N LYS A 50 13.71 -35.45 -5.94
CA LYS A 50 13.68 -36.45 -6.99
C LYS A 50 12.55 -36.16 -7.95
N ASP A 51 12.77 -36.48 -9.21
CA ASP A 51 11.76 -36.43 -10.26
C ASP A 51 10.85 -37.67 -10.23
N VAL A 52 9.79 -37.70 -11.04
CA VAL A 52 8.86 -38.82 -11.21
C VAL A 52 9.54 -40.14 -11.55
N ASN A 53 10.70 -40.06 -12.22
CA ASN A 53 11.52 -41.22 -12.59
C ASN A 53 12.41 -41.73 -11.44
N GLY A 54 12.42 -41.06 -10.28
CA GLY A 54 13.24 -41.41 -9.12
C GLY A 54 14.68 -40.89 -9.15
N GLU A 55 15.08 -40.25 -10.25
CA GLU A 55 16.37 -39.59 -10.43
C GLU A 55 16.43 -38.23 -9.73
N ARG A 56 17.64 -37.71 -9.51
CA ARG A 56 17.85 -36.40 -8.86
C ARG A 56 17.23 -35.28 -9.69
N LEU A 57 16.43 -34.44 -9.05
CA LEU A 57 15.71 -33.34 -9.72
C LEU A 57 16.63 -32.16 -10.08
N PHE A 58 17.69 -31.94 -9.29
CA PHE A 58 18.63 -30.83 -9.45
C PHE A 58 20.07 -31.32 -9.41
N GLU A 59 20.93 -30.69 -10.21
CA GLU A 59 22.38 -30.88 -10.16
C GLU A 59 23.02 -29.99 -9.06
N SER A 60 24.23 -30.32 -8.61
CA SER A 60 24.90 -29.56 -7.56
C SER A 60 25.12 -28.08 -7.88
N THR A 61 25.21 -27.72 -9.17
CA THR A 61 25.34 -26.34 -9.64
C THR A 61 24.04 -25.55 -9.56
N GLU A 62 22.90 -26.24 -9.45
CA GLU A 62 21.55 -25.66 -9.38
C GLU A 62 21.04 -25.55 -7.94
N PHE A 63 21.84 -25.91 -6.94
CA PHE A 63 21.42 -25.80 -5.55
C PHE A 63 21.36 -24.34 -5.11
N LEU A 64 20.20 -23.96 -4.57
CA LEU A 64 19.99 -22.64 -3.99
C LEU A 64 20.41 -22.62 -2.52
N THR A 65 20.93 -21.49 -2.10
CA THR A 65 21.22 -21.20 -0.69
C THR A 65 19.94 -20.87 0.07
N ALA A 66 19.95 -21.04 1.40
CA ALA A 66 18.82 -20.66 2.25
C ALA A 66 18.42 -19.18 2.05
N GLN A 67 19.40 -18.30 1.83
CA GLN A 67 19.15 -16.87 1.58
C GLN A 67 18.44 -16.63 0.25
N GLN A 68 18.83 -17.34 -0.81
CA GLN A 68 18.16 -17.28 -2.11
C GLN A 68 16.71 -17.75 -2.02
N VAL A 69 16.47 -18.86 -1.30
CA VAL A 69 15.11 -19.38 -1.05
C VAL A 69 14.28 -18.40 -0.22
N ALA A 70 14.85 -17.84 0.86
CA ALA A 70 14.17 -16.86 1.70
C ALA A 70 13.78 -15.61 0.90
N SER A 71 14.69 -15.10 0.08
CA SER A 71 14.44 -13.96 -0.81
C SER A 71 13.32 -14.24 -1.81
N PHE A 72 13.25 -15.44 -2.36
CA PHE A 72 12.18 -15.85 -3.28
C PHE A 72 10.83 -15.91 -2.58
N PHE A 73 10.75 -16.54 -1.41
CA PHE A 73 9.51 -16.61 -0.63
C PHE A 73 9.02 -15.24 -0.17
N SER A 74 9.90 -14.33 0.21
CA SER A 74 9.53 -12.96 0.55
C SER A 74 8.90 -12.23 -0.64
N ARG A 75 9.47 -12.38 -1.85
CA ARG A 75 8.92 -11.80 -3.08
C ARG A 75 7.57 -12.40 -3.45
N LEU A 76 7.44 -13.72 -3.36
CA LEU A 76 6.19 -14.43 -3.67
C LEU A 76 5.07 -14.01 -2.70
N ALA A 77 5.38 -13.89 -1.41
CA ALA A 77 4.43 -13.39 -0.42
C ALA A 77 4.01 -11.94 -0.69
N ALA A 78 4.95 -11.06 -1.04
CA ALA A 78 4.66 -9.67 -1.36
C ALA A 78 3.78 -9.54 -2.61
N LYS A 79 4.07 -10.32 -3.67
CA LYS A 79 3.26 -10.34 -4.90
C LYS A 79 1.80 -10.71 -4.63
N LYS A 80 1.52 -11.58 -3.65
CA LYS A 80 0.16 -11.99 -3.30
C LYS A 80 -0.61 -10.96 -2.45
N THR A 81 0.09 -10.05 -1.76
CA THR A 81 -0.59 -8.96 -1.01
C THR A 81 -1.11 -7.84 -1.92
N THR A 82 -0.67 -7.83 -3.18
CA THR A 82 -1.21 -7.01 -4.25
C THR A 82 -2.07 -7.95 -5.11
N ASP A 83 -3.40 -7.85 -5.08
CA ASP A 83 -4.34 -8.73 -5.80
C ASP A 83 -4.17 -8.66 -7.34
N GLU A 84 -3.10 -9.24 -7.88
CA GLU A 84 -2.89 -9.44 -9.31
C GLU A 84 -2.35 -10.86 -9.56
N ASP A 85 -3.26 -11.79 -9.86
CA ASP A 85 -2.97 -13.05 -10.54
C ASP A 85 -2.51 -12.74 -11.98
N THR A 86 -1.24 -12.37 -12.13
CA THR A 86 -0.54 -12.46 -13.42
C THR A 86 0.45 -13.62 -13.34
N GLU A 87 0.08 -14.72 -13.98
CA GLU A 87 1.01 -15.74 -14.43
C GLU A 87 1.88 -15.11 -15.54
N ASP A 88 3.19 -15.34 -15.45
CA ASP A 88 4.25 -14.74 -16.28
C ASP A 88 4.34 -13.20 -16.24
N ASP A 89 5.39 -12.70 -15.58
CA ASP A 89 6.19 -11.69 -16.27
C ASP A 89 7.66 -11.75 -15.80
N ASP A 90 8.54 -11.70 -16.78
CA ASP A 90 9.96 -11.50 -16.59
C ASP A 90 10.19 -10.17 -15.86
N GLU A 91 11.15 -10.14 -14.94
CA GLU A 91 11.63 -8.90 -14.33
C GLU A 91 12.32 -8.06 -15.43
N ASP A 92 11.55 -7.25 -16.16
CA ASP A 92 11.96 -6.06 -16.89
C ASP A 92 11.05 -4.89 -16.47
N GLU A 93 11.29 -4.39 -15.26
CA GLU A 93 11.38 -2.96 -14.93
C GLU A 93 10.51 -1.97 -15.74
N ASP A 94 9.19 -2.16 -15.79
CA ASP A 94 8.28 -1.07 -16.16
C ASP A 94 8.06 -0.14 -14.95
N HIS A 95 9.00 0.78 -14.76
CA HIS A 95 8.90 1.85 -13.78
C HIS A 95 7.63 2.71 -13.99
N THR A 96 7.05 2.69 -15.19
CA THR A 96 5.84 3.45 -15.51
C THR A 96 4.56 2.80 -14.97
N ALA A 97 4.41 1.48 -15.04
CA ALA A 97 3.29 0.78 -14.41
C ALA A 97 3.29 0.93 -12.88
N HIS A 98 4.46 0.90 -12.23
CA HIS A 98 4.54 1.14 -10.79
C HIS A 98 4.10 2.57 -10.42
N LEU A 99 4.57 3.58 -11.16
CA LEU A 99 4.21 4.97 -10.94
C LEU A 99 2.71 5.23 -11.21
N GLN A 100 2.15 4.63 -12.25
CA GLN A 100 0.72 4.73 -12.57
C GLN A 100 -0.14 4.11 -11.45
N ARG A 101 0.27 2.97 -10.91
CA ARG A 101 -0.42 2.32 -9.78
C ARG A 101 -0.37 3.18 -8.52
N GLU A 102 0.79 3.76 -8.20
CA GLU A 102 0.94 4.65 -7.04
C GLU A 102 0.06 5.91 -7.18
N ASN A 103 0.05 6.53 -8.37
CA ASN A 103 -0.82 7.67 -8.66
C ASN A 103 -2.30 7.31 -8.51
N HIS A 104 -2.72 6.14 -9.01
CA HIS A 104 -4.11 5.70 -8.90
C HIS A 104 -4.54 5.47 -7.45
N LEU A 105 -3.67 4.88 -6.63
CA LEU A 105 -3.90 4.71 -5.19
C LEU A 105 -3.97 6.07 -4.48
N GLN A 106 -3.15 7.03 -4.89
CA GLN A 106 -3.16 8.38 -4.35
C GLN A 106 -4.46 9.11 -4.70
N GLU A 107 -4.93 9.02 -5.95
CA GLU A 107 -6.22 9.58 -6.37
C GLU A 107 -7.40 8.98 -5.58
N MET A 108 -7.41 7.67 -5.36
CA MET A 108 -8.44 7.03 -4.52
C MET A 108 -8.42 7.58 -3.09
N ARG A 109 -7.24 7.74 -2.50
CA ARG A 109 -7.09 8.31 -1.14
C ARG A 109 -7.60 9.73 -1.08
N ASP A 110 -7.23 10.57 -2.04
CA ASP A 110 -7.63 11.97 -2.07
C ASP A 110 -9.16 12.10 -2.24
N ASN A 111 -9.77 11.24 -3.05
CA ASN A 111 -11.23 11.16 -3.20
C ASN A 111 -11.93 10.74 -1.90
N ILE A 112 -11.39 9.77 -1.17
CA ILE A 112 -11.92 9.34 0.14
C ILE A 112 -11.78 10.47 1.17
N VAL A 113 -10.62 11.11 1.26
CA VAL A 113 -10.40 12.23 2.19
C VAL A 113 -11.34 13.40 1.90
N THR A 114 -11.55 13.72 0.62
CA THR A 114 -12.47 14.78 0.20
C THR A 114 -13.91 14.46 0.55
N SER A 115 -14.38 13.24 0.24
CA SER A 115 -15.75 12.81 0.56
C SER A 115 -16.00 12.72 2.07
N MET A 116 -15.06 12.19 2.84
CA MET A 116 -15.17 12.11 4.31
C MET A 116 -15.10 13.49 4.97
N SER A 117 -14.29 14.42 4.46
CA SER A 117 -14.22 15.78 5.01
C SER A 117 -15.53 16.55 4.86
N ILE A 118 -16.30 16.26 3.81
CA ILE A 118 -17.60 16.89 3.54
C ILE A 118 -18.72 16.23 4.37
N GLN A 119 -18.66 14.92 4.58
CA GLN A 119 -19.70 14.15 5.28
C GLN A 119 -19.51 14.09 6.81
N ASN A 120 -18.27 14.22 7.32
CA ASN A 120 -17.97 14.09 8.75
C ASN A 120 -17.78 15.42 9.48
N ALA A 121 -17.89 16.56 8.78
CA ALA A 121 -18.07 17.83 9.46
C ALA A 121 -19.50 17.84 10.02
N HIS A 122 -19.65 17.61 11.34
CA HIS A 122 -20.93 17.82 12.01
C HIS A 122 -21.43 19.21 11.60
N PRO A 123 -22.60 19.33 10.93
CA PRO A 123 -23.07 20.61 10.47
C PRO A 123 -23.10 21.58 11.64
N ILE A 124 -22.43 22.72 11.51
CA ILE A 124 -22.48 23.75 12.54
C ILE A 124 -23.90 24.32 12.44
N VAL A 125 -24.75 23.91 13.38
CA VAL A 125 -26.16 24.32 13.43
C VAL A 125 -26.35 25.32 14.56
N TYR A 126 -27.13 26.36 14.29
CA TYR A 126 -27.66 27.26 15.31
C TYR A 126 -29.17 27.33 15.14
N ASP A 127 -29.90 26.92 16.17
CA ASP A 127 -31.35 26.74 16.12
C ASP A 127 -31.78 25.86 14.92
N SER A 128 -32.49 26.44 13.94
CA SER A 128 -32.97 25.78 12.73
C SER A 128 -32.07 26.01 11.50
N PHE A 129 -30.92 26.68 11.66
CA PHE A 129 -30.04 27.10 10.57
C PHE A 129 -28.77 26.26 10.49
N ASN A 130 -28.52 25.63 9.33
CA ASN A 130 -27.24 25.01 9.00
C ASN A 130 -26.27 26.07 8.48
N ILE A 131 -25.32 26.48 9.31
CA ILE A 131 -24.37 27.55 9.02
C ILE A 131 -23.44 27.13 7.87
N CYS A 132 -23.04 25.86 7.80
CA CYS A 132 -22.19 25.34 6.73
C CYS A 132 -22.86 25.50 5.35
N GLU A 133 -24.16 25.18 5.25
CA GLU A 133 -24.92 25.40 4.02
C GLU A 133 -25.11 26.88 3.68
N LEU A 134 -25.32 27.71 4.71
CA LEU A 134 -25.47 29.15 4.53
C LEU A 134 -24.19 29.81 4.02
N VAL A 135 -23.01 29.31 4.41
CA VAL A 135 -21.71 29.71 3.83
C VAL A 135 -21.61 29.28 2.37
N GLN A 136 -21.91 28.02 2.06
CA GLN A 136 -21.85 27.50 0.68
C GLN A 136 -22.77 28.27 -0.29
N LYS A 137 -23.95 28.67 0.20
CA LYS A 137 -24.94 29.45 -0.56
C LYS A 137 -24.67 30.96 -0.53
N SER A 138 -23.59 31.42 0.13
CA SER A 138 -23.27 32.84 0.32
C SER A 138 -24.39 33.67 0.96
N LYS A 139 -25.21 33.06 1.82
CA LYS A 139 -26.39 33.67 2.45
C LYS A 139 -26.14 34.15 3.89
N LEU A 140 -24.97 33.90 4.45
CA LEU A 140 -24.66 34.26 5.84
C LEU A 140 -24.72 35.78 6.10
N ALA A 141 -24.42 36.60 5.08
CA ALA A 141 -24.52 38.06 5.15
C ALA A 141 -25.97 38.61 5.14
N SER A 142 -26.99 37.76 4.93
CA SER A 142 -28.39 38.18 4.95
C SER A 142 -28.97 38.32 6.36
N PHE A 143 -28.28 37.77 7.37
CA PHE A 143 -28.71 37.86 8.76
C PHE A 143 -28.37 39.21 9.38
N SER A 144 -29.16 39.61 10.38
CA SER A 144 -28.87 40.82 11.14
C SER A 144 -27.58 40.64 11.94
N ILE A 145 -26.86 41.75 12.16
CA ILE A 145 -25.63 41.73 12.97
C ILE A 145 -25.92 41.21 14.38
N ALA A 146 -27.10 41.51 14.95
CA ALA A 146 -27.52 40.99 16.25
C ALA A 146 -27.62 39.45 16.26
N LEU A 147 -28.26 38.85 15.26
CA LEU A 147 -28.38 37.38 15.18
C LEU A 147 -27.02 36.71 14.95
N LEU A 148 -26.15 37.33 14.15
CA LEU A 148 -24.78 36.83 13.95
C LEU A 148 -23.98 36.82 15.27
N GLN A 149 -24.19 37.79 16.15
CA GLN A 149 -23.57 37.77 17.49
C GLN A 149 -24.14 36.65 18.37
N GLU A 150 -25.45 36.43 18.30
CA GLU A 150 -26.10 35.33 19.03
C GLU A 150 -25.62 33.96 18.55
N ILE A 151 -25.37 33.78 17.25
CA ILE A 151 -24.78 32.57 16.66
C ILE A 151 -23.35 32.33 17.16
N CYS A 152 -22.55 33.39 17.31
CA CYS A 152 -21.16 33.29 17.73
C CYS A 152 -20.99 32.89 19.21
N SER A 153 -21.97 33.20 20.07
CA SER A 153 -21.93 32.96 21.52
C SER A 153 -21.81 31.47 21.89
N PRO A 154 -22.69 30.55 21.41
CA PRO A 154 -22.56 29.12 21.70
C PRO A 154 -21.36 28.46 21.02
N LEU A 155 -20.77 29.10 20.00
CA LEU A 155 -19.57 28.63 19.31
C LEU A 155 -18.27 29.07 20.00
N GLY A 156 -18.36 29.86 21.09
CA GLY A 156 -17.19 30.33 21.84
C GLY A 156 -16.31 31.33 21.08
N LEU A 157 -16.87 32.01 20.07
CA LEU A 157 -16.15 33.00 19.27
C LEU A 157 -16.10 34.35 20.00
N ASP A 158 -14.92 34.98 20.07
CA ASP A 158 -14.78 36.31 20.66
C ASP A 158 -15.35 37.40 19.72
N ILE A 159 -16.31 38.15 20.23
CA ILE A 159 -17.07 39.18 19.51
C ILE A 159 -16.73 40.58 20.01
N SER A 160 -15.78 40.72 20.95
CA SER A 160 -15.46 41.98 21.65
C SER A 160 -15.10 43.14 20.71
N ASN A 161 -14.60 42.84 19.52
CA ASN A 161 -14.22 43.83 18.51
C ASN A 161 -15.38 44.34 17.63
N ILE A 162 -16.56 43.70 17.66
CA ILE A 162 -17.70 44.06 16.81
C ILE A 162 -18.54 45.14 17.50
N LYS A 163 -18.29 46.41 17.15
CA LYS A 163 -19.07 47.55 17.64
C LYS A 163 -20.37 47.71 16.85
N ILE A 164 -21.49 47.21 17.37
CA ILE A 164 -22.81 47.58 16.84
C ILE A 164 -23.08 49.04 17.21
N LYS A 165 -23.05 49.93 16.21
CA LYS A 165 -23.61 51.27 16.38
C LYS A 165 -25.13 51.15 16.33
N ARG A 166 -25.79 51.22 17.49
CA ARG A 166 -27.24 51.44 17.54
C ARG A 166 -27.54 52.80 16.90
N LYS A 167 -28.51 52.81 15.99
CA LYS A 167 -29.09 54.04 15.44
C LYS A 167 -30.20 54.53 16.36
#